data_AF-A0A645EHC8-F1
#
_entry.id   AF-A0A645EHC8-F1
#
_cell.length_a   1.000
_cell.length_b   1.000
_cell.length_c   1.000
_cell.angle_alpha   90.00
_cell.angle_beta   90.00
_cell.angle_gamma   90.00
#
_symmetry.space_group_name_H-M   'P 1'
#
loop_
_entity.id
_entity.type
_entity.pdbx_description
1 polymer ?
#
loop_
_entity_poly.entity_id
_entity_poly.type
_entity_poly.pdbx_seq_one_letter_code
_entity_poly.pdbx_strand_id
1 'polypeptide(L)'
;MQFNPTYNYQALNQILFGGKHFLYIFGHNGDGANDCPAYDQGQWMHAKLVEGTNTAMRYILTSAMWCSIPLSVYGEDWLSNEARIRLRVSKPYAVNYSTHGSTTAQNKNYPLYSFNTGDLATKTNDLEAAKSALDLINVVPNPYYASSGYEESQLDNKVKITNLPTKCVISIYTVDGTLIRKFTRDDPTSTYIDWDLKNSANIPISGGLYLIHVNAPDIGERTIKWFGSLRPIDLNSF
;
A
#
# COMPACT_ATOMS: atom_id res chain seq x y z
N MET A 1 -5.41 -1.34 -6.73
CA MET A 1 -6.61 -0.54 -7.03
C MET A 1 -7.15 -0.01 -5.72
N GLN A 2 -7.36 1.30 -5.59
CA GLN A 2 -7.95 1.88 -4.38
C GLN A 2 -9.48 1.79 -4.50
N PHE A 3 -10.14 1.21 -3.50
CA PHE A 3 -11.60 1.16 -3.44
C PHE A 3 -12.12 2.55 -3.02
N ASN A 4 -12.81 3.25 -3.93
CA ASN A 4 -13.29 4.62 -3.70
C ASN A 4 -14.61 4.86 -4.44
N PRO A 5 -15.75 4.34 -3.93
CA PRO A 5 -17.04 4.52 -4.57
C PRO A 5 -17.48 5.98 -4.57
N THR A 6 -18.20 6.40 -5.61
CA THR A 6 -18.77 7.76 -5.72
C THR A 6 -20.30 7.71 -5.70
N TYR A 7 -20.96 8.85 -5.50
CA TYR A 7 -22.43 8.95 -5.55
C TYR A 7 -22.96 9.11 -6.98
N ASN A 8 -22.06 9.29 -7.96
CA ASN A 8 -22.43 9.60 -9.35
C ASN A 8 -22.90 8.35 -10.10
N TYR A 9 -24.12 8.42 -10.64
CA TYR A 9 -24.68 7.36 -11.50
C TYR A 9 -24.16 7.46 -12.93
N GLN A 10 -23.94 8.68 -13.44
CA GLN A 10 -23.35 8.94 -14.75
C GLN A 10 -22.29 10.04 -14.67
N ALA A 11 -21.35 10.01 -15.59
CA ALA A 11 -20.44 11.11 -15.88
C ALA A 11 -20.12 11.11 -17.37
N LEU A 12 -20.05 12.29 -18.01
CA LEU A 12 -19.67 12.41 -19.43
C LEU A 12 -20.48 11.52 -20.39
N ASN A 13 -21.80 11.43 -20.17
CA ASN A 13 -22.71 10.57 -20.94
C ASN A 13 -22.36 9.07 -20.90
N GLN A 14 -21.58 8.64 -19.90
CA GLN A 14 -21.32 7.25 -19.60
C GLN A 14 -21.89 6.87 -18.23
N ILE A 15 -22.41 5.65 -18.16
CA ILE A 15 -22.86 5.05 -16.90
C ILE A 15 -21.62 4.73 -16.06
N LEU A 16 -21.55 5.34 -14.87
CA LEU A 16 -20.41 5.25 -13.96
C LEU A 16 -20.70 4.36 -12.75
N PHE A 17 -21.95 4.37 -12.24
CA PHE A 17 -22.38 3.65 -11.03
C PHE A 17 -21.31 3.63 -9.93
N GLY A 18 -21.01 4.81 -9.37
CA GLY A 18 -20.10 4.93 -8.24
C GLY A 18 -18.66 4.53 -8.53
N GLY A 19 -18.19 4.73 -9.75
CA GLY A 19 -16.80 4.48 -10.14
C GLY A 19 -16.54 3.07 -10.68
N LYS A 20 -17.60 2.31 -11.02
CA LYS A 20 -17.53 0.94 -11.56
C LYS A 20 -16.88 -0.06 -10.60
N HIS A 21 -17.05 0.15 -9.29
CA HIS A 21 -16.64 -0.82 -8.29
C HIS A 21 -17.73 -1.90 -8.14
N PHE A 22 -17.46 -3.11 -8.59
CA PHE A 22 -18.36 -4.25 -8.40
C PHE A 22 -17.87 -5.12 -7.25
N LEU A 23 -18.74 -5.39 -6.27
CA LEU A 23 -18.47 -6.31 -5.19
C LEU A 23 -19.25 -7.60 -5.42
N TYR A 24 -18.53 -8.71 -5.56
CA TYR A 24 -19.09 -10.05 -5.66
C TYR A 24 -18.79 -10.81 -4.36
N ILE A 25 -19.82 -11.44 -3.80
CA ILE A 25 -19.70 -12.40 -2.70
C ILE A 25 -19.94 -13.78 -3.28
N PHE A 26 -18.97 -14.66 -3.10
CA PHE A 26 -19.01 -16.02 -3.61
C PHE A 26 -19.26 -17.01 -2.48
N GLY A 27 -20.05 -18.03 -2.81
CA GLY A 27 -20.38 -19.14 -1.93
C GLY A 27 -19.56 -20.37 -2.27
N HIS A 28 -19.25 -21.14 -1.24
CA HIS A 28 -18.75 -22.49 -1.37
C HIS A 28 -19.95 -23.45 -1.42
N ASN A 29 -20.25 -23.95 -2.62
CA ASN A 29 -21.47 -24.73 -2.91
C ASN A 29 -21.22 -26.24 -3.11
N GLY A 30 -19.96 -26.67 -3.09
CA GLY A 30 -19.55 -28.07 -3.29
C GLY A 30 -18.03 -28.23 -3.21
N ASP A 31 -17.57 -29.48 -3.12
CA ASP A 31 -16.15 -29.85 -2.98
C ASP A 31 -15.54 -30.40 -4.30
N GLY A 32 -16.20 -30.21 -5.44
CA GLY A 32 -15.70 -30.63 -6.74
C GLY A 32 -14.55 -29.76 -7.24
N ALA A 33 -13.77 -30.27 -8.19
CA ALA A 33 -12.62 -29.56 -8.78
C ALA A 33 -12.98 -28.22 -9.48
N ASN A 34 -14.26 -28.01 -9.78
CA ASN A 34 -14.79 -26.82 -10.43
C ASN A 34 -15.72 -26.00 -9.51
N ASP A 35 -15.84 -26.37 -8.25
CA ASP A 35 -16.58 -25.60 -7.27
C ASP A 35 -15.65 -24.58 -6.61
N CYS A 36 -16.18 -23.40 -6.28
CA CYS A 36 -15.42 -22.40 -5.53
C CYS A 36 -15.04 -22.98 -4.17
N PRO A 37 -13.75 -23.02 -3.80
CA PRO A 37 -13.32 -23.55 -2.51
C PRO A 37 -13.72 -22.61 -1.36
N ALA A 38 -13.55 -23.09 -0.13
CA ALA A 38 -13.47 -22.22 1.04
C ALA A 38 -12.34 -21.19 0.85
N TYR A 39 -12.45 -20.03 1.52
CA TYR A 39 -11.59 -18.86 1.28
C TYR A 39 -10.10 -19.21 1.13
N ASP A 40 -9.58 -19.01 -0.09
CA ASP A 40 -8.21 -19.35 -0.52
C ASP A 40 -7.44 -18.10 -0.98
N GLN A 41 -7.81 -16.93 -0.45
CA GLN A 41 -7.28 -15.62 -0.87
C GLN A 41 -7.51 -15.31 -2.36
N GLY A 42 -8.48 -15.98 -3.01
CA GLY A 42 -8.87 -15.73 -4.40
C GLY A 42 -8.01 -16.46 -5.43
N GLN A 43 -7.16 -17.41 -5.00
CA GLN A 43 -6.24 -18.13 -5.88
C GLN A 43 -6.99 -18.94 -6.95
N TRP A 44 -8.03 -19.69 -6.58
CA TRP A 44 -8.84 -20.49 -7.49
C TRP A 44 -9.55 -19.61 -8.52
N MET A 45 -10.13 -18.50 -8.10
CA MET A 45 -10.80 -17.56 -9.01
C MET A 45 -9.82 -16.96 -10.00
N HIS A 46 -8.64 -16.53 -9.52
CA HIS A 46 -7.59 -16.03 -10.38
C HIS A 46 -7.17 -17.07 -11.42
N ALA A 47 -6.96 -18.33 -11.01
CA ALA A 47 -6.61 -19.41 -11.92
C ALA A 47 -7.67 -19.65 -13.00
N LYS A 48 -8.96 -19.67 -12.62
CA LYS A 48 -10.08 -19.82 -13.57
C LYS A 48 -10.26 -18.60 -14.48
N LEU A 49 -10.01 -17.38 -14.00
CA LEU A 49 -10.02 -16.17 -14.82
C LEU A 49 -8.89 -16.16 -15.85
N VAL A 50 -7.70 -16.59 -15.47
CA VAL A 50 -6.54 -16.73 -16.37
C VAL A 50 -6.77 -17.78 -17.44
N GLU A 51 -7.51 -18.86 -17.13
CA GLU A 51 -7.90 -19.87 -18.12
C GLU A 51 -8.69 -19.25 -19.30
N GLY A 52 -9.47 -18.20 -19.05
CA GLY A 52 -10.13 -17.40 -20.09
C GLY A 52 -11.21 -18.11 -20.90
N THR A 53 -11.59 -19.34 -20.54
CA THR A 53 -12.62 -20.12 -21.25
C THR A 53 -14.02 -19.75 -20.79
N ASN A 54 -15.01 -19.87 -21.68
CA ASN A 54 -16.43 -19.72 -21.31
C ASN A 54 -16.85 -20.70 -20.21
N THR A 55 -16.25 -21.89 -20.18
CA THR A 55 -16.52 -22.91 -19.15
C THR A 55 -15.99 -22.48 -17.79
N ALA A 56 -14.76 -21.98 -17.71
CA ALA A 56 -14.18 -21.48 -16.47
C ALA A 56 -14.97 -20.29 -15.90
N MET A 57 -15.41 -19.38 -16.77
CA MET A 57 -16.22 -18.23 -16.35
C MET A 57 -17.58 -18.65 -15.78
N ARG A 58 -18.20 -19.72 -16.33
CA ARG A 58 -19.44 -20.28 -15.79
C ARG A 58 -19.26 -20.79 -14.37
N TYR A 59 -18.18 -21.50 -14.07
CA TYR A 59 -17.90 -22.01 -12.72
C TYR A 59 -17.76 -20.90 -11.67
N ILE A 60 -17.11 -19.79 -12.04
CA ILE A 60 -17.01 -18.61 -11.18
C ILE A 60 -18.40 -18.02 -10.95
N LEU A 61 -19.17 -17.79 -12.03
CA LEU A 61 -20.46 -17.12 -11.95
C LEU A 61 -21.54 -17.94 -11.24
N THR A 62 -21.53 -19.28 -11.35
CA THR A 62 -22.44 -20.14 -10.57
C THR A 62 -22.17 -20.11 -9.08
N SER A 63 -20.96 -19.72 -8.69
CA SER A 63 -20.57 -19.57 -7.29
C SER A 63 -20.89 -18.19 -6.73
N ALA A 64 -21.26 -17.20 -7.56
CA ALA A 64 -21.60 -15.86 -7.11
C ALA A 64 -22.97 -15.87 -6.41
N MET A 65 -22.98 -15.57 -5.10
CA MET A 65 -24.20 -15.49 -4.30
C MET A 65 -24.81 -14.10 -4.31
N TRP A 66 -23.96 -13.07 -4.28
CA TRP A 66 -24.41 -11.69 -4.21
C TRP A 66 -23.52 -10.81 -5.08
N CYS A 67 -24.14 -9.86 -5.76
CA CYS A 67 -23.45 -8.80 -6.48
C CYS A 67 -24.03 -7.48 -6.00
N SER A 68 -23.15 -6.53 -5.66
CA SER A 68 -23.55 -5.18 -5.29
C SER A 68 -22.63 -4.15 -5.92
N ILE A 69 -23.19 -2.98 -6.18
CA ILE A 69 -22.45 -1.81 -6.67
C ILE A 69 -22.56 -0.75 -5.59
N PRO A 70 -21.56 -0.65 -4.69
CA PRO A 70 -21.57 0.33 -3.62
C PRO A 70 -21.51 1.74 -4.20
N LEU A 71 -22.40 2.61 -3.74
CA LEU A 71 -22.42 4.03 -4.04
C LEU A 71 -22.14 4.80 -2.76
N SER A 72 -21.37 5.89 -2.85
CA SER A 72 -21.24 6.79 -1.71
C SER A 72 -22.54 7.57 -1.52
N VAL A 73 -22.81 7.99 -0.28
CA VAL A 73 -23.92 8.89 0.02
C VAL A 73 -23.53 10.30 -0.43
N TYR A 74 -24.47 11.04 -1.01
CA TYR A 74 -24.20 12.42 -1.45
C TYR A 74 -24.00 13.33 -0.23
N GLY A 75 -22.90 14.10 -0.24
CA GLY A 75 -22.61 15.09 0.80
C GLY A 75 -22.06 14.51 2.10
N GLU A 76 -21.79 13.21 2.16
CA GLU A 76 -21.10 12.57 3.28
C GLU A 76 -19.70 12.13 2.87
N ASP A 77 -18.75 12.23 3.80
CA ASP A 77 -17.41 11.71 3.62
C ASP A 77 -17.44 10.17 3.64
N TRP A 78 -16.56 9.56 2.87
CA TRP A 78 -16.47 8.10 2.83
C TRP A 78 -16.14 7.55 4.23
N LEU A 79 -16.95 6.60 4.72
CA LEU A 79 -16.86 6.01 6.06
C LEU A 79 -17.08 6.99 7.22
N SER A 80 -17.76 8.12 7.00
CA SER A 80 -18.06 9.08 8.07
C SER A 80 -19.21 8.68 9.00
N ASN A 81 -19.89 7.56 8.71
CA ASN A 81 -21.09 7.12 9.41
C ASN A 81 -20.90 5.76 10.11
N GLU A 82 -21.71 5.50 11.14
CA GLU A 82 -21.71 4.22 11.84
C GLU A 82 -22.51 3.18 11.03
N ALA A 83 -21.82 2.18 10.47
CA ALA A 83 -22.46 1.09 9.73
C ALA A 83 -22.83 -0.08 10.66
N ARG A 84 -24.13 -0.43 10.72
CA ARG A 84 -24.59 -1.64 11.41
C ARG A 84 -24.88 -2.77 10.42
N ILE A 85 -23.99 -3.76 10.34
CA ILE A 85 -24.18 -4.97 9.54
C ILE A 85 -24.99 -5.99 10.33
N ARG A 86 -26.05 -6.55 9.72
CA ARG A 86 -26.82 -7.68 10.28
C ARG A 86 -26.75 -8.86 9.32
N LEU A 87 -25.94 -9.86 9.65
CA LEU A 87 -25.91 -11.13 8.93
C LEU A 87 -27.07 -12.00 9.43
N ARG A 88 -28.10 -12.17 8.59
CA ARG A 88 -29.25 -13.03 8.91
C ARG A 88 -29.20 -14.27 8.03
N VAL A 89 -28.94 -15.42 8.66
CA VAL A 89 -29.00 -16.71 7.98
C VAL A 89 -30.41 -17.28 8.21
N SER A 90 -31.15 -17.52 7.12
CA SER A 90 -32.49 -18.11 7.17
C SER A 90 -32.47 -19.64 7.37
N LYS A 91 -31.30 -20.26 7.19
CA LYS A 91 -31.10 -21.69 7.38
C LYS A 91 -31.09 -22.00 8.89
N PRO A 92 -32.00 -22.85 9.39
CA PRO A 92 -31.97 -23.25 10.79
C PRO A 92 -30.67 -23.99 11.09
N TYR A 93 -30.08 -23.74 12.26
CA TYR A 93 -28.96 -24.54 12.74
C TYR A 93 -29.39 -26.00 12.85
N ALA A 94 -28.55 -26.92 12.40
CA ALA A 94 -28.73 -28.36 12.64
C ALA A 94 -27.53 -28.91 13.41
N VAL A 95 -27.79 -29.95 14.19
CA VAL A 95 -26.76 -30.72 14.88
C VAL A 95 -25.93 -31.53 13.86
N ASN A 96 -24.65 -31.78 14.17
CA ASN A 96 -23.72 -32.65 13.41
C ASN A 96 -23.16 -32.09 12.08
N TYR A 97 -22.98 -30.76 11.95
CA TYR A 97 -22.20 -30.18 10.85
C TYR A 97 -20.68 -30.34 11.01
N SER A 98 -20.19 -30.80 12.18
CA SER A 98 -18.82 -31.26 12.39
C SER A 98 -18.78 -32.79 12.45
N THR A 99 -17.69 -33.39 11.99
CA THR A 99 -17.54 -34.85 11.78
C THR A 99 -17.88 -35.71 13.00
N HIS A 100 -17.77 -35.18 14.23
CA HIS A 100 -18.18 -35.84 15.47
C HIS A 100 -18.76 -34.81 16.46
N GLY A 101 -19.89 -35.11 17.10
CA GLY A 101 -20.46 -34.31 18.18
C GLY A 101 -19.69 -34.51 19.50
N SER A 102 -19.57 -33.45 20.31
CA SER A 102 -18.93 -33.53 21.63
C SER A 102 -19.90 -34.11 22.69
N THR A 103 -19.37 -34.88 23.64
CA THR A 103 -20.09 -35.34 24.84
C THR A 103 -20.30 -34.21 25.87
N THR A 104 -19.51 -33.14 25.79
CA THR A 104 -19.60 -31.93 26.62
C THR A 104 -19.96 -30.71 25.76
N ALA A 105 -21.10 -30.81 25.08
CA ALA A 105 -21.48 -29.81 24.08
C ALA A 105 -21.85 -28.46 24.69
N GLN A 106 -21.03 -27.42 24.44
CA GLN A 106 -21.27 -26.05 24.91
C GLN A 106 -22.57 -25.43 24.37
N ASN A 107 -22.96 -25.77 23.13
CA ASN A 107 -24.18 -25.30 22.48
C ASN A 107 -25.04 -26.47 21.98
N LYS A 108 -25.16 -27.56 22.75
CA LYS A 108 -25.94 -28.76 22.36
C LYS A 108 -25.59 -29.30 20.96
N ASN A 109 -24.32 -29.19 20.56
CA ASN A 109 -23.77 -29.58 19.24
C ASN A 109 -24.34 -28.79 18.05
N TYR A 110 -25.02 -27.67 18.30
CA TYR A 110 -25.29 -26.68 17.26
C TYR A 110 -24.00 -25.90 16.94
N PRO A 111 -23.78 -25.54 15.66
CA PRO A 111 -22.65 -24.71 15.27
C PRO A 111 -22.60 -23.41 16.08
N LEU A 112 -21.41 -23.09 16.59
CA LEU A 112 -21.12 -21.83 17.26
C LEU A 112 -20.05 -21.11 16.45
N TYR A 113 -20.35 -19.91 15.98
CA TYR A 113 -19.41 -19.07 15.23
C TYR A 113 -19.11 -17.81 16.04
N SER A 114 -17.82 -17.54 16.25
CA SER A 114 -17.35 -16.26 16.74
C SER A 114 -16.37 -15.70 15.71
N PHE A 115 -16.57 -14.45 15.31
CA PHE A 115 -15.57 -13.70 14.56
C PHE A 115 -15.34 -12.38 15.28
N ASN A 116 -14.09 -11.91 15.26
CA ASN A 116 -13.67 -10.63 15.79
C ASN A 116 -12.83 -9.94 14.71
N THR A 117 -13.07 -8.65 14.50
CA THR A 117 -12.28 -7.80 13.61
C THR A 117 -11.37 -6.84 14.37
N GLY A 118 -11.35 -6.89 15.70
CA GLY A 118 -10.54 -6.00 16.55
C GLY A 118 -9.04 -6.08 16.26
N ASP A 119 -8.55 -7.26 15.88
CA ASP A 119 -7.13 -7.45 15.53
C ASP A 119 -6.80 -7.05 14.08
N LEU A 120 -7.81 -6.78 13.25
CA LEU A 120 -7.67 -6.38 11.84
C LEU A 120 -7.74 -4.85 11.65
N ALA A 121 -7.80 -4.08 12.73
CA ALA A 121 -7.79 -2.62 12.66
C ALA A 121 -6.38 -2.08 12.42
N THR A 122 -6.29 -0.97 11.68
CA THR A 122 -5.04 -0.22 11.53
C THR A 122 -4.61 0.33 12.89
N LYS A 123 -3.39 0.02 13.31
CA LYS A 123 -2.80 0.58 14.53
C LYS A 123 -2.09 1.88 14.19
N THR A 124 -2.43 2.96 14.88
CA THR A 124 -1.69 4.22 14.84
C THR A 124 -0.56 4.19 15.85
N ASN A 125 0.56 4.86 15.57
CA ASN A 125 1.72 4.94 16.47
C ASN A 125 2.35 3.58 16.83
N ASP A 126 2.33 2.63 15.87
CA ASP A 126 3.04 1.37 16.02
C ASP A 126 4.54 1.57 15.78
N LEU A 127 5.33 1.46 16.85
CA LEU A 127 6.78 1.68 16.81
C LEU A 127 7.52 0.62 15.98
N GLU A 128 7.08 -0.63 16.00
CA GLU A 128 7.76 -1.71 15.25
C GLU A 128 7.46 -1.58 13.75
N ALA A 129 6.23 -1.18 13.40
CA ALA A 129 5.90 -0.80 12.04
C ALA A 129 6.73 0.43 11.59
N ALA A 130 6.92 1.44 12.44
CA ALA A 130 7.72 2.61 12.13
C ALA A 130 9.21 2.27 11.91
N LYS A 131 9.77 1.36 12.72
CA LYS A 131 11.15 0.87 12.56
C LYS A 131 11.34 0.14 11.24
N SER A 132 10.45 -0.80 10.91
CA SER A 132 10.53 -1.53 9.63
C SER A 132 10.33 -0.61 8.43
N ALA A 133 9.53 0.45 8.57
CA ALA A 133 9.35 1.46 7.52
C ALA A 133 10.62 2.28 7.22
N LEU A 134 11.59 2.38 8.16
CA LEU A 134 12.87 3.05 7.90
C LEU A 134 13.67 2.37 6.78
N ASP A 135 13.48 1.07 6.55
CA ASP A 135 14.15 0.34 5.47
C ASP A 135 13.68 0.79 4.08
N LEU A 136 12.49 1.40 3.99
CA LEU A 136 11.96 1.96 2.75
C LEU A 136 12.63 3.28 2.36
N ILE A 137 13.36 3.93 3.27
CA ILE A 137 14.07 5.17 2.97
C ILE A 137 15.12 4.87 1.91
N ASN A 138 15.05 5.62 0.80
CA ASN A 138 15.96 5.47 -0.32
C ASN A 138 16.30 6.83 -0.93
N VAL A 139 17.30 6.83 -1.79
CA VAL A 139 17.77 8.00 -2.52
C VAL A 139 17.52 7.72 -4.00
N VAL A 140 16.87 8.63 -4.72
CA VAL A 140 16.43 8.41 -6.10
C VAL A 140 16.90 9.56 -7.00
N PRO A 141 17.60 9.27 -8.11
CA PRO A 141 18.08 7.95 -8.53
C PRO A 141 19.28 7.45 -7.70
N ASN A 142 19.40 6.13 -7.57
CA ASN A 142 20.57 5.46 -7.01
C ASN A 142 20.92 4.23 -7.87
N PRO A 143 22.01 4.27 -8.66
CA PRO A 143 23.00 5.35 -8.75
C PRO A 143 22.50 6.58 -9.54
N TYR A 144 23.06 7.75 -9.27
CA TYR A 144 22.83 8.95 -10.09
C TYR A 144 23.88 9.04 -11.20
N TYR A 145 23.44 9.08 -12.45
CA TYR A 145 24.29 9.15 -13.64
C TYR A 145 24.08 10.45 -14.39
N ALA A 146 24.65 11.54 -13.87
CA ALA A 146 24.74 12.85 -14.51
C ALA A 146 23.41 13.47 -15.00
N SER A 147 22.28 12.88 -14.65
CA SER A 147 20.92 13.31 -14.99
C SER A 147 19.89 12.65 -14.09
N SER A 148 18.77 13.32 -13.91
CA SER A 148 17.60 12.85 -13.16
C SER A 148 16.33 13.34 -13.83
N GLY A 149 15.27 12.52 -13.85
CA GLY A 149 13.96 12.90 -14.39
C GLY A 149 13.28 14.03 -13.60
N TYR A 150 13.85 14.46 -12.47
CA TYR A 150 13.37 15.55 -11.63
C TYR A 150 14.06 16.90 -11.91
N GLU A 151 14.98 16.93 -12.88
CA GLU A 151 15.69 18.14 -13.29
C GLU A 151 14.86 18.91 -14.33
N GLU A 152 14.71 20.21 -14.13
CA GLU A 152 13.96 21.08 -15.05
C GLU A 152 14.85 21.74 -16.11
N SER A 153 16.17 21.78 -15.86
CA SER A 153 17.14 22.47 -16.71
C SER A 153 18.46 21.69 -16.78
N GLN A 154 19.22 21.92 -17.86
CA GLN A 154 20.56 21.36 -18.05
C GLN A 154 21.59 21.85 -17.01
N LEU A 155 21.24 22.83 -16.17
CA LEU A 155 22.07 23.32 -15.08
C LEU A 155 21.61 22.78 -13.70
N ASP A 156 20.42 22.17 -13.63
CA ASP A 156 19.88 21.62 -12.40
C ASP A 156 20.39 20.18 -12.21
N ASN A 157 20.84 19.86 -10.99
CA ASN A 157 21.20 18.50 -10.59
C ASN A 157 20.34 18.18 -9.37
N LYS A 158 19.50 17.14 -9.44
CA LYS A 158 18.52 16.89 -8.37
C LYS A 158 18.34 15.42 -8.04
N VAL A 159 18.51 15.13 -6.76
CA VAL A 159 18.25 13.81 -6.18
C VAL A 159 17.26 13.94 -5.04
N LYS A 160 16.34 12.98 -4.94
CA LYS A 160 15.33 12.95 -3.88
C LYS A 160 15.66 11.89 -2.85
N ILE A 161 15.59 12.23 -1.57
CA ILE A 161 15.60 11.25 -0.48
C ILE A 161 14.16 11.01 -0.09
N THR A 162 13.66 9.79 -0.25
CA THR A 162 12.22 9.46 -0.22
C THR A 162 11.85 8.59 0.98
N ASN A 163 10.55 8.49 1.26
CA ASN A 163 9.96 7.73 2.37
C ASN A 163 10.44 8.21 3.74
N LEU A 164 10.71 9.51 3.86
CA LEU A 164 11.20 10.12 5.08
C LEU A 164 10.08 10.23 6.14
N PRO A 165 10.40 10.00 7.42
CA PRO A 165 9.51 10.32 8.52
C PRO A 165 9.19 11.82 8.61
N THR A 166 8.12 12.15 9.34
CA THR A 166 7.69 13.54 9.58
C THR A 166 8.80 14.39 10.19
N LYS A 167 9.48 13.84 11.20
CA LYS A 167 10.60 14.49 11.90
C LYS A 167 11.86 13.63 11.75
N CYS A 168 12.88 14.18 11.11
CA CYS A 168 14.17 13.50 10.99
C CYS A 168 15.30 14.48 10.68
N VAL A 169 16.52 14.03 10.91
CA VAL A 169 17.74 14.72 10.54
C VAL A 169 18.46 13.87 9.49
N ILE A 170 18.70 14.45 8.32
CA ILE A 170 19.47 13.82 7.25
C ILE A 170 20.87 14.42 7.24
N SER A 171 21.89 13.59 7.34
CA SER A 171 23.29 13.98 7.31
C SER A 171 23.99 13.23 6.19
N ILE A 172 24.67 13.96 5.31
CA ILE A 172 25.35 13.43 4.13
C ILE A 172 26.85 13.52 4.38
N TYR A 173 27.55 12.40 4.22
CA TYR A 173 28.97 12.27 4.49
C TYR A 173 29.73 11.72 3.28
N THR A 174 31.01 12.05 3.19
CA THR A 174 31.95 11.27 2.38
C THR A 174 32.20 9.90 3.02
N VAL A 175 32.78 8.97 2.27
CA VAL A 175 33.21 7.66 2.81
C VAL A 175 34.23 7.77 3.95
N ASP A 176 34.99 8.87 3.98
CA ASP A 176 35.97 9.17 5.04
C ASP A 176 35.34 9.83 6.28
N GLY A 177 34.02 10.04 6.29
CA GLY A 177 33.28 10.58 7.43
C GLY A 177 33.16 12.10 7.48
N THR A 178 33.59 12.83 6.44
CA THR A 178 33.45 14.29 6.39
C THR A 178 32.01 14.69 6.10
N LEU A 179 31.42 15.55 6.94
CA LEU A 179 30.07 16.07 6.74
C LEU A 179 30.03 17.03 5.54
N ILE A 180 29.21 16.69 4.55
CA ILE A 180 28.97 17.48 3.34
C ILE A 180 27.80 18.44 3.54
N ARG A 181 26.66 17.90 4.00
CA ARG A 181 25.42 18.66 4.16
C ARG A 181 24.53 18.01 5.21
N LYS A 182 23.73 18.85 5.87
CA LYS A 182 22.75 18.43 6.87
C LYS A 182 21.40 19.08 6.56
N PHE A 183 20.34 18.31 6.65
CA PHE A 183 18.96 18.78 6.57
C PHE A 183 18.23 18.43 7.86
N THR A 184 17.55 19.40 8.45
CA THR A 184 16.61 19.18 9.56
C THR A 184 15.21 19.25 9.00
N ARG A 185 14.44 18.18 9.16
CA ARG A 185 13.08 18.05 8.63
C ARG A 185 12.08 17.97 9.78
N ASP A 186 11.05 18.80 9.70
CA ASP A 186 9.83 18.75 10.51
C ASP A 186 8.66 19.17 9.60
N ASP A 187 8.19 18.22 8.79
CA ASP A 187 7.11 18.46 7.82
C ASP A 187 6.22 17.21 7.66
N PRO A 188 4.93 17.29 8.05
CA PRO A 188 3.98 16.18 7.94
C PRO A 188 3.35 16.03 6.55
N THR A 189 3.57 16.99 5.63
CA THR A 189 2.86 17.06 4.35
C THR A 189 3.59 16.37 3.20
N SER A 190 4.91 16.30 3.28
CA SER A 190 5.74 15.60 2.30
C SER A 190 6.44 14.38 2.91
N THR A 191 6.97 13.50 2.06
CA THR A 191 7.73 12.31 2.49
C THR A 191 9.11 12.26 1.82
N TYR A 192 9.57 13.38 1.29
CA TYR A 192 10.83 13.47 0.59
C TYR A 192 11.53 14.81 0.85
N ILE A 193 12.82 14.86 0.56
CA ILE A 193 13.57 16.12 0.43
C ILE A 193 14.42 16.09 -0.83
N ASP A 194 14.61 17.26 -1.41
CA ASP A 194 15.44 17.44 -2.60
C ASP A 194 16.84 17.87 -2.19
N TRP A 195 17.82 17.17 -2.74
CA TRP A 195 19.23 17.53 -2.65
C TRP A 195 19.75 17.90 -4.03
N ASP A 196 20.24 19.13 -4.12
CA ASP A 196 20.83 19.78 -5.30
C ASP A 196 22.28 19.32 -5.61
N LEU A 197 22.75 18.27 -4.94
CA LEU A 197 24.13 17.77 -5.01
C LEU A 197 25.21 18.79 -4.63
N LYS A 198 24.87 19.77 -3.78
CA LYS A 198 25.83 20.75 -3.22
C LYS A 198 26.09 20.50 -1.74
N ASN A 199 27.28 20.90 -1.29
CA ASN A 199 27.66 20.92 0.12
C ASN A 199 27.03 22.11 0.87
N SER A 200 27.34 22.24 2.16
CA SER A 200 26.84 23.32 3.02
C SER A 200 27.32 24.73 2.62
N ALA A 201 28.36 24.84 1.80
CA ALA A 201 28.86 26.10 1.24
C ALA A 201 28.30 26.37 -0.18
N ASN A 202 27.27 25.64 -0.60
CA ASN A 202 26.67 25.70 -1.95
C ASN A 202 27.63 25.36 -3.09
N ILE A 203 28.71 24.62 -2.80
CA ILE A 203 29.65 24.14 -3.81
C ILE A 203 29.20 22.74 -4.26
N PRO A 204 29.11 22.47 -5.58
CA PRO A 204 28.85 21.13 -6.09
C PRO A 204 29.84 20.12 -5.50
N ILE A 205 29.34 18.94 -5.11
CA ILE A 205 30.19 17.85 -4.64
C ILE A 205 31.00 17.26 -5.82
N SER A 206 31.91 16.32 -5.56
CA SER A 206 32.55 15.53 -6.63
C SER A 206 31.76 14.25 -6.91
N GLY A 207 31.93 13.66 -8.11
CA GLY A 207 31.43 12.31 -8.33
C GLY A 207 32.09 11.31 -7.39
N GLY A 208 31.33 10.35 -6.85
CA GLY A 208 31.85 9.37 -5.90
C GLY A 208 30.80 8.71 -5.02
N LEU A 209 31.29 7.98 -4.02
CA LEU A 209 30.49 7.32 -2.98
C LEU A 209 30.23 8.28 -1.81
N TYR A 210 28.99 8.30 -1.34
CA TYR A 210 28.56 9.06 -0.17
C TYR A 210 27.70 8.18 0.75
N LEU A 211 27.71 8.53 2.03
CA LEU A 211 26.85 7.94 3.04
C LEU A 211 25.77 8.94 3.42
N ILE A 212 24.52 8.54 3.28
CA ILE A 212 23.36 9.34 3.67
C ILE A 212 22.77 8.68 4.92
N HIS A 213 22.93 9.34 6.06
CA HIS A 213 22.42 8.91 7.34
C HIS A 213 21.16 9.68 7.67
N VAL A 214 20.07 8.97 7.93
CA VAL A 214 18.80 9.53 8.38
C VAL A 214 18.58 9.08 9.82
N ASN A 215 18.52 10.04 10.74
CA ASN A 215 18.15 9.82 12.13
C ASN A 215 16.72 10.32 12.34
N ALA A 216 15.83 9.41 12.72
CA ALA A 216 14.45 9.70 13.08
C ALA A 216 14.30 9.55 14.60
N PRO A 217 14.10 10.67 15.35
CA PRO A 217 13.93 10.62 16.79
C PRO A 217 12.85 9.62 17.21
N ASP A 218 13.12 8.87 18.28
CA ASP A 218 12.22 7.88 18.88
C ASP A 218 11.88 6.65 18.01
N ILE A 219 12.29 6.61 16.74
CA ILE A 219 12.05 5.50 15.81
C ILE A 219 13.33 4.71 15.57
N GLY A 220 14.41 5.39 15.13
CA GLY A 220 15.68 4.74 14.81
C GLY A 220 16.49 5.47 13.74
N GLU A 221 17.47 4.78 13.16
CA GLU A 221 18.39 5.33 12.18
C GLU A 221 18.52 4.44 10.95
N ARG A 222 18.78 5.06 9.80
CA ARG A 222 19.00 4.38 8.53
C ARG A 222 20.17 5.01 7.78
N THR A 223 21.13 4.19 7.36
CA THR A 223 22.25 4.62 6.51
C THR A 223 22.12 4.03 5.11
N ILE A 224 22.24 4.88 4.10
CA ILE A 224 22.19 4.52 2.69
C ILE A 224 23.55 4.81 2.06
N LYS A 225 24.07 3.83 1.32
CA LYS A 225 25.23 4.00 0.45
C LYS A 225 24.73 4.47 -0.90
N TRP A 226 25.17 5.65 -1.32
CA TRP A 226 24.75 6.25 -2.58
C TRP A 226 25.97 6.59 -3.44
N PHE A 227 25.84 6.37 -4.75
CA PHE A 227 26.84 6.75 -5.72
C PHE A 227 26.27 7.76 -6.70
N GLY A 228 27.00 8.85 -6.91
CA GLY A 228 26.68 9.85 -7.91
C GLY A 228 27.85 10.12 -8.84
N SER A 229 27.60 10.06 -10.13
CA SER A 229 28.49 10.60 -11.16
C SER A 229 27.95 11.94 -11.63
N LEU A 230 28.75 12.99 -11.51
CA LEU A 230 28.38 14.34 -11.93
C LEU A 230 28.90 14.60 -13.34
N ARG A 231 28.12 15.35 -14.14
CA ARG A 231 28.62 15.89 -15.40
C ARG A 231 29.68 16.95 -15.13
N PRO A 232 30.72 17.05 -15.98
CA PRO A 232 31.55 18.25 -16.03
C PRO A 232 30.65 19.47 -16.21
N ILE A 233 30.99 20.57 -15.53
CA ILE A 233 30.26 21.82 -15.74
C ILE A 233 30.63 22.34 -17.14
N ASP A 234 29.68 22.35 -18.07
CA ASP A 234 29.87 22.96 -19.37
C ASP A 234 29.71 24.48 -19.21
N LEU A 235 30.81 25.21 -19.42
CA LEU A 235 30.84 26.68 -19.32
C LEU A 235 30.59 27.34 -20.69
N ASN A 236 30.16 26.58 -21.70
CA ASN A 236 29.90 27.14 -23.02
C ASN A 236 28.48 27.73 -23.13
N SER A 237 28.48 29.03 -23.44
CA SER A 237 27.38 29.92 -23.84
C SER A 237 26.27 30.22 -22.81
N PHE A 238 26.37 31.45 -22.26
CA PHE A 238 25.21 32.28 -21.95
C PHE A 238 24.39 32.58 -23.20
#